data_AF-X0UCA7-F1
#
_entry.id   AF-X0UCA7-F1
#
_cell.length_a   1.000
_cell.length_b   1.000
_cell.length_c   1.000
_cell.angle_alpha   90.00
_cell.angle_beta   90.00
_cell.angle_gamma   90.00
#
_symmetry.space_group_name_H-M   'P 1'
#
loop_
_entity.id
_entity.type
_entity.pdbx_description
1 polymer ?
#
loop_
_entity_poly.entity_id
_entity_poly.type
_entity_poly.pdbx_seq_one_letter_code
_entity_poly.pdbx_strand_id
1 'polypeptide(L)'
;MADEAIEGKRSDILWYLENELLKAGLSQGEVYALVQGCVWNKFRERNDEEERLTKEIAKVALKMKEERVDTEVKDDSQPIFKMVVQNDTDFMSNIAHYPGWTVEGFWTRKSHGIVAGEPKSFKSTLVLDMAVSIASGKKFLNLFDVVDPGPILMVQNENAGWIMKDRLIKIRSSRELTGEIKKVGELYQVKFPPQLPIYYINQQGFSFTESHHLRILDKATSSIKPRMVIFDPLYLMFDGDVNQSKDLNPILNWLLSYKEKHDCSIVVIHHWKKGTQKS
;
A
#
# COMPACT_ATOMS: atom_id res chain seq x y z
N MET A 1 36.43 -0.91 34.04
CA MET A 1 36.76 -2.34 34.25
C MET A 1 36.97 -2.91 32.86
N ALA A 2 38.15 -3.45 32.58
CA ALA A 2 38.50 -3.97 31.27
C ALA A 2 37.61 -5.19 30.98
N ASP A 3 36.81 -5.11 29.91
CA ASP A 3 36.15 -6.28 29.34
C ASP A 3 37.26 -7.22 28.85
N GLU A 4 37.59 -8.24 29.62
CA GLU A 4 38.52 -9.28 29.20
C GLU A 4 37.75 -10.38 28.47
N ALA A 5 38.04 -10.56 27.18
CA ALA A 5 37.44 -11.61 26.38
C ALA A 5 37.85 -13.00 26.89
N ILE A 6 36.88 -13.76 27.40
CA ILE A 6 37.03 -15.14 27.89
C ILE A 6 37.69 -16.00 26.81
N GLU A 7 38.83 -16.60 27.16
CA GLU A 7 39.64 -17.42 26.27
C GLU A 7 38.84 -18.65 25.79
N GLY A 8 38.82 -18.89 24.47
CA GLY A 8 38.09 -20.00 23.85
C GLY A 8 36.69 -19.67 23.29
N LYS A 9 36.05 -18.54 23.65
CA LYS A 9 34.72 -18.14 23.12
C LYS A 9 34.76 -17.04 22.05
N ARG A 10 35.95 -16.56 21.71
CA ARG A 10 36.15 -15.39 20.83
C ARG A 10 35.57 -15.60 19.43
N SER A 11 35.73 -16.80 18.86
CA SER A 11 35.18 -17.11 17.54
C SER A 11 33.65 -17.16 17.51
N ASP A 12 33.03 -17.75 18.54
CA ASP A 12 31.58 -17.91 18.61
C ASP A 12 30.86 -16.56 18.83
N ILE A 13 31.44 -15.71 19.69
CA ILE A 13 30.88 -14.38 19.98
C ILE A 13 31.08 -13.44 18.80
N LEU A 14 32.22 -13.51 18.11
CA LEU A 14 32.46 -12.72 16.90
C LEU A 14 31.45 -13.10 15.80
N TRP A 15 31.24 -14.40 15.57
CA TRP A 15 30.26 -14.88 14.59
C TRP A 15 28.82 -14.49 14.96
N TYR A 16 28.48 -14.53 16.26
CA TYR A 16 27.18 -14.06 16.75
C TYR A 16 26.97 -12.56 16.50
N LEU A 17 27.97 -11.73 16.81
CA LEU A 17 27.92 -10.28 16.60
C LEU A 17 27.78 -9.92 15.11
N GLU A 18 28.56 -10.56 14.23
CA GLU A 18 28.45 -10.37 12.79
C GLU A 18 27.05 -10.70 12.27
N ASN A 19 26.45 -11.79 12.76
CA ASN A 19 25.11 -12.23 12.36
C ASN A 19 24.02 -11.26 12.86
N GLU A 20 24.07 -10.84 14.12
CA GLU A 20 23.06 -9.92 14.67
C GLU A 20 23.16 -8.51 14.08
N LEU A 21 24.36 -8.01 13.81
CA LEU A 21 24.54 -6.69 13.18
C LEU A 21 24.06 -6.69 11.72
N LEU A 22 24.29 -7.76 10.96
CA LEU A 22 23.74 -7.91 9.61
C LEU A 22 22.21 -8.09 9.62
N LYS A 23 21.64 -8.80 10.61
CA LYS A 23 20.18 -8.89 10.81
C LYS A 23 19.55 -7.54 11.15
N ALA A 24 20.25 -6.72 11.92
CA ALA A 24 19.82 -5.36 12.25
C ALA A 24 19.87 -4.39 11.05
N GLY A 25 20.36 -4.84 9.89
CA GLY A 25 20.32 -4.11 8.63
C GLY A 25 21.55 -3.24 8.35
N LEU A 26 22.63 -3.40 9.11
CA LEU A 26 23.88 -2.68 8.88
C LEU A 26 24.57 -3.19 7.61
N SER A 27 25.26 -2.29 6.91
CA SER A 27 26.10 -2.63 5.77
C SER A 27 27.37 -3.36 6.21
N GLN A 28 27.97 -4.15 5.31
CA GLN A 28 29.20 -4.90 5.63
C GLN A 28 30.34 -4.00 6.13
N GLY A 29 30.41 -2.74 5.63
CA GLY A 29 31.40 -1.77 6.08
C GLY A 29 31.14 -1.25 7.51
N GLU A 30 29.88 -1.08 7.90
CA GLU A 30 29.52 -0.67 9.28
C GLU A 30 29.75 -1.82 10.27
N VAL A 31 29.42 -3.05 9.87
CA VAL A 31 29.69 -4.25 10.66
C VAL A 31 31.19 -4.42 10.87
N TYR A 32 32.00 -4.23 9.83
CA TYR A 32 33.46 -4.27 9.94
C TYR A 32 33.98 -3.25 10.97
N ALA A 33 33.56 -2.00 10.88
CA ALA A 33 34.02 -0.95 11.81
C ALA A 33 33.67 -1.26 13.28
N LEU A 34 32.48 -1.82 13.53
CA LEU A 34 32.04 -2.21 14.87
C LEU A 34 32.77 -3.45 15.41
N VAL A 35 33.00 -4.45 14.56
CA VAL A 35 33.67 -5.70 14.93
C VAL A 35 35.18 -5.47 15.11
N GLN A 36 35.79 -4.62 14.29
CA GLN A 36 37.21 -4.25 14.38
C GLN A 36 37.53 -3.58 15.74
N GLY A 37 36.67 -2.66 16.18
CA GLY A 37 36.80 -1.97 17.47
C GLY A 37 36.39 -2.80 18.69
N CYS A 38 35.90 -4.02 18.49
CA CYS A 38 35.38 -4.86 19.55
C CYS A 38 36.49 -5.64 20.28
N VAL A 39 36.31 -5.85 21.58
CA VAL A 39 37.20 -6.67 22.43
C VAL A 39 37.30 -8.11 21.93
N TRP A 40 36.27 -8.59 21.24
CA TRP A 40 36.17 -9.96 20.72
C TRP A 40 36.90 -10.19 19.40
N ASN A 41 37.53 -9.15 18.82
CA ASN A 41 38.31 -9.25 17.59
C ASN A 41 39.51 -10.21 17.75
N LYS A 42 39.38 -11.41 17.21
CA LYS A 42 40.38 -12.48 17.28
C LYS A 42 41.56 -12.29 16.31
N PHE A 43 41.48 -11.32 15.40
CA PHE A 43 42.51 -11.02 14.40
C PHE A 43 43.28 -9.74 14.68
N ARG A 44 43.02 -9.10 15.83
CA ARG A 44 43.68 -7.87 16.28
C ARG A 44 45.20 -8.01 16.20
N GLU A 45 45.86 -6.99 15.66
CA GLU A 45 47.32 -6.89 15.49
C GLU A 45 47.92 -7.81 14.41
N ARG A 46 47.09 -8.35 13.51
CA ARG A 46 47.57 -9.12 12.35
C ARG A 46 47.61 -8.26 11.09
N ASN A 47 48.62 -8.49 10.26
CA ASN A 47 48.77 -7.81 8.97
C ASN A 47 47.65 -8.15 7.96
N ASP A 48 46.94 -9.27 8.16
CA ASP A 48 45.83 -9.75 7.32
C ASP A 48 44.46 -9.62 8.01
N GLU A 49 44.35 -8.78 9.04
CA GLU A 49 43.13 -8.55 9.84
C GLU A 49 41.93 -8.13 8.98
N GLU A 50 42.13 -7.12 8.14
CA GLU A 50 41.08 -6.55 7.28
C GLU A 50 40.53 -7.58 6.29
N GLU A 51 41.41 -8.34 5.63
CA GLU A 51 41.00 -9.36 4.67
C GLU A 51 40.21 -10.50 5.32
N ARG A 52 40.58 -10.91 6.53
CA ARG A 52 39.93 -12.04 7.22
C ARG A 52 38.56 -11.66 7.76
N LEU A 53 38.44 -10.51 8.40
CA LEU A 53 37.15 -10.01 8.90
C LEU A 53 36.17 -9.80 7.74
N THR A 54 36.64 -9.21 6.65
CA THR A 54 35.80 -9.00 5.45
C THR A 54 35.34 -10.34 4.86
N LYS A 55 36.19 -11.38 4.84
CA LYS A 55 35.82 -12.72 4.40
C LYS A 55 34.80 -13.40 5.32
N GLU A 56 34.91 -13.25 6.65
CA GLU A 56 33.93 -13.80 7.60
C GLU A 56 32.56 -13.11 7.45
N ILE A 57 32.53 -11.78 7.41
CA ILE A 57 31.31 -10.98 7.19
C ILE A 57 30.65 -11.32 5.84
N ALA A 58 31.44 -11.46 4.77
CA ALA A 58 30.92 -11.83 3.46
C ALA A 58 30.30 -13.24 3.44
N LYS A 59 30.89 -14.19 4.18
CA LYS A 59 30.36 -15.55 4.33
C LYS A 59 29.03 -15.57 5.08
N VAL A 60 28.90 -14.76 6.14
CA VAL A 60 27.63 -14.60 6.87
C VAL A 60 26.58 -13.96 5.96
N ALA A 61 26.93 -12.92 5.20
CA ALA A 61 26.02 -12.27 4.26
C ALA A 61 25.55 -13.20 3.13
N LEU A 62 26.41 -14.08 2.62
CA LEU A 62 26.05 -15.10 1.62
C LEU A 62 25.08 -16.13 2.22
N LYS A 63 25.35 -16.63 3.42
CA LYS A 63 24.47 -17.56 4.13
C LYS A 63 23.09 -16.94 4.40
N MET A 64 23.03 -15.66 4.75
CA MET A 64 21.76 -14.94 4.93
C MET A 64 21.02 -14.71 3.61
N LYS A 65 21.72 -14.55 2.48
CA LYS A 65 21.10 -14.51 1.15
C LYS A 65 20.52 -15.87 0.78
N GLU A 66 21.24 -16.97 1.04
CA GLU A 66 20.74 -18.33 0.81
C GLU A 66 19.52 -18.63 1.70
N GLU A 67 19.54 -18.28 2.98
CA GLU A 67 18.39 -18.42 3.89
C GLU A 67 17.19 -17.55 3.47
N ARG A 68 17.44 -16.34 2.92
CA ARG A 68 16.39 -15.48 2.32
C ARG A 68 15.80 -16.08 1.05
N VAL A 69 16.62 -16.68 0.18
CA VAL A 69 16.16 -17.35 -1.05
C VAL A 69 15.35 -18.60 -0.73
N ASP A 70 15.74 -19.37 0.30
CA ASP A 70 14.96 -20.52 0.77
C ASP A 70 13.65 -20.13 1.49
N THR A 71 13.56 -18.91 2.05
CA THR A 71 12.30 -18.37 2.59
C THR A 71 11.40 -17.74 1.52
N GLU A 72 11.95 -17.23 0.42
CA GLU A 72 11.19 -16.66 -0.71
C GLU A 72 10.45 -17.72 -1.56
N VAL A 73 10.81 -19.00 -1.45
CA VAL A 73 10.14 -20.12 -2.17
C VAL A 73 8.99 -20.75 -1.36
N LYS A 74 8.74 -20.33 -0.12
CA LYS A 74 7.53 -20.68 0.64
C LYS A 74 6.49 -19.56 0.55
N ASP A 75 5.94 -19.39 -0.64
CA ASP A 75 4.69 -18.66 -0.85
C ASP A 75 3.52 -19.55 -0.40
N ASP A 76 2.98 -19.28 0.80
CA ASP A 76 1.53 -19.34 1.00
C ASP A 76 1.09 -18.59 2.26
N SER A 77 0.19 -17.62 2.04
CA SER A 77 -0.81 -17.08 2.98
C SER A 77 -0.43 -16.06 4.08
N GLN A 78 -0.71 -14.79 3.73
CA GLN A 78 -1.07 -13.64 4.57
C GLN A 78 0.02 -12.98 5.43
N PRO A 79 0.13 -11.63 5.43
CA PRO A 79 0.92 -10.96 6.43
C PRO A 79 0.22 -11.16 7.78
N ILE A 80 0.90 -11.89 8.65
CA ILE A 80 0.51 -12.04 10.04
C ILE A 80 0.53 -10.62 10.63
N PHE A 81 -0.65 -10.04 10.85
CA PHE A 81 -0.79 -8.91 11.77
C PHE A 81 -0.08 -9.34 13.04
N LYS A 82 1.06 -8.71 13.37
CA LYS A 82 1.78 -9.01 14.61
C LYS A 82 0.82 -8.64 15.74
N MET A 83 0.19 -9.65 16.34
CA MET A 83 -0.79 -9.44 17.39
C MET A 83 -0.03 -8.92 18.61
N VAL A 84 -0.18 -7.63 18.88
CA VAL A 84 0.40 -6.97 20.05
C VAL A 84 -0.75 -6.62 20.99
N VAL A 85 -0.72 -7.21 22.18
CA VAL A 85 -1.61 -6.80 23.27
C VAL A 85 -1.07 -5.49 23.83
N GLN A 86 -1.85 -4.42 23.74
CA GLN A 86 -1.52 -3.12 24.29
C GLN A 86 -2.30 -2.89 25.58
N ASN A 87 -1.68 -2.27 26.58
CA ASN A 87 -2.40 -1.79 27.76
C ASN A 87 -3.10 -0.45 27.42
N ASP A 88 -4.05 -0.03 28.27
CA ASP A 88 -4.84 1.18 28.06
C ASP A 88 -3.98 2.44 27.86
N THR A 89 -2.92 2.61 28.65
CA THR A 89 -2.03 3.78 28.56
C THR A 89 -1.23 3.81 27.25
N ASP A 90 -0.72 2.66 26.81
CA ASP A 90 -0.01 2.53 25.53
C ASP A 90 -0.95 2.77 24.35
N PHE A 91 -2.20 2.31 24.43
CA PHE A 91 -3.21 2.57 23.41
C PHE A 91 -3.58 4.05 23.34
N MET A 92 -3.88 4.68 24.49
CA MET A 92 -4.30 6.07 24.59
C MET A 92 -3.19 7.09 24.28
N SER A 93 -1.93 6.75 24.56
CA SER A 93 -0.77 7.59 24.26
C SER A 93 -0.38 7.56 22.77
N ASN A 94 -0.92 6.61 22.01
CA ASN A 94 -0.56 6.43 20.61
C ASN A 94 -1.40 7.33 19.69
N ILE A 95 -0.96 8.59 19.56
CA ILE A 95 -1.57 9.61 18.69
C ILE A 95 -1.54 9.21 17.20
N ALA A 96 -0.69 8.25 16.80
CA ALA A 96 -0.59 7.79 15.42
C ALA A 96 -1.83 7.01 14.91
N HIS A 97 -2.73 6.59 15.81
CA HIS A 97 -3.92 5.78 15.46
C HIS A 97 -5.19 6.58 15.17
N TYR A 98 -5.17 7.92 15.18
CA TYR A 98 -6.30 8.69 14.64
C TYR A 98 -6.05 8.98 13.16
N PRO A 99 -6.50 8.12 12.23
CA PRO A 99 -6.43 8.47 10.83
C PRO A 99 -7.30 9.71 10.64
N GLY A 100 -6.67 10.87 10.42
CA GLY A 100 -7.39 12.09 10.08
C GLY A 100 -8.28 11.90 8.86
N TRP A 101 -9.04 12.91 8.47
CA TRP A 101 -9.95 12.77 7.33
C TRP A 101 -9.19 12.75 5.98
N THR A 102 -9.75 12.06 5.00
CA THR A 102 -9.47 12.27 3.56
C THR A 102 -10.56 13.17 2.98
N VAL A 103 -11.81 12.82 3.28
CA VAL A 103 -13.00 13.62 3.03
C VAL A 103 -13.70 13.85 4.36
N GLU A 104 -13.80 15.10 4.79
CA GLU A 104 -14.29 15.46 6.12
C GLU A 104 -15.72 14.96 6.35
N GLY A 105 -15.93 14.23 7.45
CA GLY A 105 -17.22 13.65 7.82
C GLY A 105 -17.70 12.49 6.95
N PHE A 106 -16.93 12.09 5.93
CA PHE A 106 -17.34 11.04 4.99
C PHE A 106 -16.34 9.88 4.90
N TRP A 107 -15.04 10.16 4.79
CA TRP A 107 -14.02 9.14 4.60
C TRP A 107 -12.72 9.46 5.37
N THR A 108 -12.32 8.59 6.29
CA THR A 108 -11.06 8.73 7.04
C THR A 108 -9.87 8.23 6.24
N ARG A 109 -8.68 8.75 6.52
CA ARG A 109 -7.42 8.32 5.90
C ARG A 109 -7.17 6.85 6.19
N LYS A 110 -6.51 6.16 5.25
CA LYS A 110 -6.13 4.75 5.40
C LYS A 110 -7.33 3.90 5.84
N SER A 111 -8.54 4.21 5.42
CA SER A 111 -9.73 3.43 5.75
C SER A 111 -10.07 2.48 4.62
N HIS A 112 -10.84 1.46 4.95
CA HIS A 112 -11.41 0.55 3.98
C HIS A 112 -12.93 0.60 4.13
N GLY A 113 -13.66 0.51 3.02
CA GLY A 113 -15.11 0.56 3.08
C GLY A 113 -15.77 -0.03 1.84
N ILE A 114 -17.01 -0.47 2.02
CA ILE A 114 -17.81 -1.10 1.00
C ILE A 114 -18.96 -0.17 0.65
N VAL A 115 -19.09 0.17 -0.63
CA VAL A 115 -20.25 0.87 -1.18
C VAL A 115 -21.20 -0.17 -1.77
N ALA A 116 -22.23 -0.53 -0.99
CA ALA A 116 -23.20 -1.55 -1.34
C ALA A 116 -24.56 -0.95 -1.74
N GLY A 117 -25.30 -1.64 -2.60
CA GLY A 117 -26.65 -1.24 -3.02
C GLY A 117 -27.11 -1.97 -4.26
N GLU A 118 -28.37 -1.78 -4.65
CA GLU A 118 -28.97 -2.44 -5.81
C GLU A 118 -28.25 -2.08 -7.13
N PRO A 119 -28.21 -2.97 -8.13
CA PRO A 119 -27.68 -2.62 -9.45
C PRO A 119 -28.31 -1.32 -9.99
N LYS A 120 -27.51 -0.50 -10.68
CA LYS A 120 -27.92 0.82 -11.22
C LYS A 120 -28.30 1.89 -10.17
N SER A 121 -27.95 1.70 -8.90
CA SER A 121 -28.15 2.68 -7.82
C SER A 121 -27.07 3.80 -7.75
N PHE A 122 -26.48 4.19 -8.88
CA PHE A 122 -25.47 5.27 -8.98
C PHE A 122 -24.16 5.10 -8.16
N LYS A 123 -23.87 3.93 -7.59
CA LYS A 123 -22.65 3.67 -6.78
C LYS A 123 -21.36 4.04 -7.52
N SER A 124 -21.19 3.56 -8.75
CA SER A 124 -20.03 3.89 -9.57
C SER A 124 -19.92 5.39 -9.83
N THR A 125 -21.04 6.10 -9.97
CA THR A 125 -21.04 7.57 -10.12
C THR A 125 -20.62 8.26 -8.82
N LEU A 126 -21.14 7.84 -7.68
CA LEU A 126 -20.77 8.37 -6.35
C LEU A 126 -19.26 8.19 -6.09
N VAL A 127 -18.76 6.98 -6.33
CA VAL A 127 -17.35 6.65 -6.11
C VAL A 127 -16.44 7.38 -7.12
N LEU A 128 -16.89 7.54 -8.36
CA LEU A 128 -16.17 8.34 -9.36
C LEU A 128 -16.14 9.84 -8.98
N ASP A 129 -17.22 10.37 -8.41
CA ASP A 129 -17.25 11.74 -7.89
C ASP A 129 -16.25 11.92 -6.73
N MET A 130 -16.20 10.95 -5.83
CA MET A 130 -15.20 10.91 -4.75
C MET A 130 -13.78 10.86 -5.30
N ALA A 131 -13.52 10.01 -6.31
CA ALA A 131 -12.22 9.92 -6.97
C ALA A 131 -11.79 11.26 -7.59
N VAL A 132 -12.69 11.94 -8.31
CA VAL A 132 -12.40 13.25 -8.91
C VAL A 132 -12.18 14.30 -7.82
N SER A 133 -12.97 14.28 -6.76
CA SER A 133 -12.88 15.23 -5.64
C SER A 133 -11.54 15.07 -4.92
N ILE A 134 -11.13 13.85 -4.56
CA ILE A 134 -9.85 13.59 -3.91
C ILE A 134 -8.67 13.92 -4.83
N ALA A 135 -8.75 13.56 -6.11
CA ALA A 135 -7.67 13.84 -7.07
C ALA A 135 -7.50 15.34 -7.39
N SER A 136 -8.57 16.12 -7.31
CA SER A 136 -8.54 17.56 -7.61
C SER A 136 -8.44 18.45 -6.36
N GLY A 137 -8.72 17.92 -5.17
CA GLY A 137 -8.90 18.71 -3.94
C GLY A 137 -10.20 19.52 -3.89
N LYS A 138 -11.10 19.37 -4.85
CA LYS A 138 -12.43 20.00 -4.82
C LYS A 138 -13.35 19.26 -3.86
N LYS A 139 -14.38 19.94 -3.34
CA LYS A 139 -15.36 19.36 -2.42
C LYS A 139 -16.05 18.12 -3.02
N PHE A 140 -16.12 17.06 -2.23
CA PHE A 140 -16.91 15.88 -2.56
C PHE A 140 -18.40 16.20 -2.46
N LEU A 141 -19.18 15.78 -3.47
CA LEU A 141 -20.59 16.15 -3.64
C LEU A 141 -20.89 17.67 -3.58
N ASN A 142 -19.89 18.54 -3.81
CA ASN A 142 -19.94 19.98 -3.55
C ASN A 142 -20.28 20.37 -2.10
N LEU A 143 -20.16 19.43 -1.16
CA LEU A 143 -20.55 19.62 0.25
C LEU A 143 -19.35 19.39 1.19
N PHE A 144 -18.67 18.25 1.05
CA PHE A 144 -17.66 17.79 1.99
C PHE A 144 -16.26 18.20 1.55
N ASP A 145 -15.46 18.75 2.46
CA ASP A 145 -14.10 19.17 2.16
C ASP A 145 -13.14 17.97 2.01
N VAL A 146 -12.28 18.06 1.01
CA VAL A 146 -11.19 17.11 0.80
C VAL A 146 -9.95 17.67 1.51
N VAL A 147 -9.54 17.00 2.58
CA VAL A 147 -8.42 17.44 3.44
C VAL A 147 -7.12 16.65 3.18
N ASP A 148 -7.16 15.59 2.38
CA ASP A 148 -5.98 14.83 1.96
C ASP A 148 -6.05 14.49 0.45
N PRO A 149 -5.90 15.48 -0.45
CA PRO A 149 -5.94 15.24 -1.87
C PRO A 149 -4.73 14.43 -2.34
N GLY A 150 -4.89 13.68 -3.43
CA GLY A 150 -3.78 12.96 -4.03
C GLY A 150 -4.18 11.93 -5.07
N PRO A 151 -3.21 11.11 -5.51
CA PRO A 151 -3.44 10.18 -6.61
C PRO A 151 -4.48 9.11 -6.28
N ILE A 152 -5.25 8.71 -7.28
CA ILE A 152 -6.28 7.67 -7.16
C ILE A 152 -6.01 6.58 -8.17
N LEU A 153 -6.12 5.32 -7.76
CA LEU A 153 -6.08 4.17 -8.67
C LEU A 153 -7.46 3.52 -8.72
N MET A 154 -8.06 3.47 -9.90
CA MET A 154 -9.35 2.82 -10.13
C MET A 154 -9.15 1.54 -10.93
N VAL A 155 -9.52 0.41 -10.33
CA VAL A 155 -9.61 -0.90 -10.98
C VAL A 155 -11.08 -1.17 -11.25
N GLN A 156 -11.43 -1.39 -12.51
CA GLN A 156 -12.80 -1.70 -12.88
C GLN A 156 -12.91 -2.67 -14.05
N ASN A 157 -13.93 -3.53 -14.00
CA ASN A 157 -14.20 -4.53 -15.04
C ASN A 157 -15.58 -4.37 -15.70
N GLU A 158 -16.46 -3.49 -15.20
CA GLU A 158 -17.86 -3.41 -15.68
C GLU A 158 -18.08 -2.39 -16.80
N ASN A 159 -17.64 -1.13 -16.64
CA ASN A 159 -18.09 -0.05 -17.51
C ASN A 159 -17.16 0.14 -18.73
N ALA A 160 -17.78 0.30 -19.91
CA ALA A 160 -17.04 0.65 -21.12
C ALA A 160 -16.34 2.02 -20.98
N GLY A 161 -15.16 2.15 -21.58
CA GLY A 161 -14.36 3.38 -21.47
C GLY A 161 -15.09 4.66 -21.89
N TRP A 162 -16.01 4.58 -22.87
CA TRP A 162 -16.81 5.74 -23.29
C TRP A 162 -17.82 6.20 -22.23
N ILE A 163 -18.44 5.28 -21.49
CA ILE A 163 -19.37 5.59 -20.39
C ILE A 163 -18.61 6.31 -19.27
N MET A 164 -17.40 5.83 -18.97
CA MET A 164 -16.53 6.44 -17.97
C MET A 164 -16.11 7.85 -18.37
N LYS A 165 -15.71 8.04 -19.65
CA LYS A 165 -15.37 9.36 -20.19
C LYS A 165 -16.54 10.35 -20.07
N ASP A 166 -17.74 9.94 -20.46
CA ASP A 166 -18.94 10.78 -20.36
C ASP A 166 -19.22 11.21 -18.90
N ARG A 167 -19.19 10.26 -17.96
CA ARG A 167 -19.37 10.55 -16.52
C ARG A 167 -18.28 11.49 -15.99
N LEU A 168 -17.02 11.25 -16.34
CA LEU A 168 -15.89 12.08 -15.94
C LEU A 168 -16.03 13.51 -16.45
N ILE A 169 -16.44 13.70 -17.71
CA ILE A 169 -16.67 15.05 -18.28
C ILE A 169 -17.73 15.79 -17.48
N LYS A 170 -18.85 15.13 -17.18
CA LYS A 170 -19.96 15.72 -16.40
C LYS A 170 -19.53 16.10 -14.98
N ILE A 171 -18.84 15.19 -14.28
CA ILE A 171 -18.33 15.43 -12.92
C ILE A 171 -17.31 16.57 -12.93
N ARG A 172 -16.34 16.56 -13.85
CA ARG A 172 -15.32 17.62 -13.97
C ARG A 172 -15.96 18.98 -14.22
N SER A 173 -16.97 19.05 -15.11
CA SER A 173 -17.73 20.27 -15.36
C SER A 173 -18.39 20.79 -14.08
N SER A 174 -19.06 19.91 -13.32
CA SER A 174 -19.69 20.26 -12.04
C SER A 174 -18.73 20.69 -10.93
N ARG A 175 -17.41 20.57 -11.14
CA ARG A 175 -16.33 20.94 -10.22
C ARG A 175 -15.45 22.08 -10.74
N GLU A 176 -15.85 22.69 -11.86
CA GLU A 176 -15.09 23.76 -12.53
C GLU A 176 -13.67 23.30 -12.94
N LEU A 177 -13.54 22.02 -13.30
CA LEU A 177 -12.29 21.38 -13.73
C LEU A 177 -12.21 21.29 -15.27
N THR A 178 -12.89 22.19 -15.97
CA THR A 178 -12.90 22.30 -17.43
C THR A 178 -11.98 23.40 -17.90
N GLY A 179 -11.63 23.37 -19.19
CA GLY A 179 -10.98 24.50 -19.83
C GLY A 179 -11.97 25.65 -20.04
N GLU A 180 -11.44 26.86 -20.08
CA GLU A 180 -12.21 28.08 -20.35
C GLU A 180 -11.57 28.87 -21.48
N ILE A 181 -12.39 29.47 -22.34
CA ILE A 181 -11.93 30.41 -23.36
C ILE A 181 -12.59 31.75 -23.06
N LYS A 182 -11.79 32.79 -22.83
CA LYS A 182 -12.26 34.15 -22.56
C LYS A 182 -11.76 35.09 -23.65
N LYS A 183 -12.64 35.90 -24.22
CA LYS A 183 -12.26 36.97 -25.14
C LYS A 183 -11.86 38.21 -24.32
N VAL A 184 -10.66 38.72 -24.54
CA VAL A 184 -10.13 39.91 -23.89
C VAL A 184 -9.72 40.89 -25.00
N GLY A 185 -10.63 41.82 -25.33
CA GLY A 185 -10.48 42.69 -26.49
C GLY A 185 -10.56 41.90 -27.80
N GLU A 186 -9.51 41.96 -28.62
CA GLU A 186 -9.38 41.16 -29.86
C GLU A 186 -8.69 39.80 -29.65
N LEU A 187 -8.14 39.55 -28.46
CA LEU A 187 -7.41 38.32 -28.14
C LEU A 187 -8.31 37.28 -27.44
N TYR A 188 -7.94 36.01 -27.56
CA TYR A 188 -8.53 34.90 -26.81
C TYR A 188 -7.55 34.37 -25.79
N GLN A 189 -7.96 34.32 -24.53
CA GLN A 189 -7.25 33.65 -23.44
C GLN A 189 -7.83 32.25 -23.27
N VAL A 190 -6.99 31.23 -23.42
CA VAL A 190 -7.36 29.82 -23.25
C VAL A 190 -6.75 29.29 -21.96
N LYS A 191 -7.60 28.81 -21.05
CA LYS A 191 -7.21 28.06 -19.86
C LYS A 191 -7.46 26.59 -20.13
N PHE A 192 -6.42 25.77 -20.11
CA PHE A 192 -6.55 24.32 -20.25
C PHE A 192 -7.08 23.68 -18.95
N PRO A 193 -7.84 22.56 -19.04
CA PRO A 193 -8.28 21.83 -17.86
C PRO A 193 -7.09 21.27 -17.08
N PRO A 194 -7.17 21.17 -15.74
CA PRO A 194 -6.12 20.57 -14.94
C PRO A 194 -5.99 19.06 -15.24
N GLN A 195 -4.76 18.57 -15.18
CA GLN A 195 -4.50 17.13 -15.20
C GLN A 195 -4.76 16.56 -13.81
N LEU A 196 -5.66 15.59 -13.71
CA LEU A 196 -5.98 14.93 -12.45
C LEU A 196 -5.15 13.65 -12.32
N PRO A 197 -4.54 13.37 -11.15
CA PRO A 197 -3.76 12.17 -10.90
C PRO A 197 -4.66 10.95 -10.66
N ILE A 198 -5.51 10.60 -11.64
CA ILE A 198 -6.36 9.41 -11.61
C ILE A 198 -5.84 8.40 -12.63
N TYR A 199 -5.49 7.23 -12.13
CA TYR A 199 -4.94 6.11 -12.88
C TYR A 199 -5.99 5.00 -12.97
N TYR A 200 -6.00 4.27 -14.09
CA TYR A 200 -7.03 3.29 -14.38
C TYR A 200 -6.45 1.95 -14.81
N ILE A 201 -6.99 0.87 -14.24
CA ILE A 201 -6.98 -0.48 -14.81
C ILE A 201 -8.43 -0.73 -15.26
N ASN A 202 -8.71 -0.50 -16.54
CA ASN A 202 -10.09 -0.45 -17.05
C ASN A 202 -10.37 -1.57 -18.06
N GLN A 203 -11.31 -2.46 -17.72
CA GLN A 203 -11.74 -3.58 -18.56
C GLN A 203 -10.60 -4.48 -19.05
N GLN A 204 -9.60 -4.69 -18.21
CA GLN A 204 -8.46 -5.57 -18.50
C GLN A 204 -8.62 -6.97 -17.86
N GLY A 205 -9.79 -7.27 -17.30
CA GLY A 205 -10.07 -8.57 -16.70
C GLY A 205 -9.31 -8.80 -15.39
N PHE A 206 -9.10 -7.76 -14.59
CA PHE A 206 -8.38 -7.87 -13.33
C PHE A 206 -9.06 -8.90 -12.41
N SER A 207 -8.28 -9.82 -11.85
CA SER A 207 -8.76 -10.84 -10.90
C SER A 207 -7.81 -10.97 -9.70
N PHE A 208 -8.38 -11.10 -8.50
CA PHE A 208 -7.68 -11.41 -7.26
C PHE A 208 -7.20 -12.86 -7.21
N THR A 209 -7.73 -13.75 -8.05
CA THR A 209 -7.28 -15.15 -8.14
C THR A 209 -6.00 -15.29 -8.96
N GLU A 210 -5.62 -14.26 -9.73
CA GLU A 210 -4.43 -14.29 -10.59
C GLU A 210 -3.23 -13.55 -9.97
N SER A 211 -2.21 -14.30 -9.57
CA SER A 211 -1.00 -13.74 -8.93
C SER A 211 -0.27 -12.71 -9.80
N HIS A 212 -0.35 -12.82 -11.13
CA HIS A 212 0.24 -11.84 -12.04
C HIS A 212 -0.47 -10.48 -11.96
N HIS A 213 -1.80 -10.46 -11.90
CA HIS A 213 -2.59 -9.24 -11.73
C HIS A 213 -2.29 -8.55 -10.40
N LEU A 214 -2.15 -9.32 -9.32
CA LEU A 214 -1.77 -8.79 -8.02
C LEU A 214 -0.38 -8.11 -8.06
N ARG A 215 0.60 -8.70 -8.75
CA ARG A 215 1.94 -8.11 -8.93
C ARG A 215 1.90 -6.80 -9.73
N ILE A 216 1.09 -6.73 -10.79
CA ILE A 216 0.89 -5.49 -11.55
C ILE A 216 0.30 -4.40 -10.67
N LEU A 217 -0.76 -4.74 -9.92
CA LEU A 217 -1.42 -3.83 -8.99
C LEU A 217 -0.47 -3.35 -7.90
N ASP A 218 0.35 -4.23 -7.33
CA ASP A 218 1.36 -3.91 -6.32
C ASP A 218 2.43 -2.94 -6.86
N LYS A 219 2.94 -3.20 -8.06
CA LYS A 219 3.91 -2.34 -8.74
C LYS A 219 3.31 -0.97 -9.07
N ALA A 220 2.08 -0.94 -9.60
CA ALA A 220 1.39 0.29 -9.93
C ALA A 220 1.19 1.16 -8.68
N THR A 221 0.72 0.58 -7.58
CA THR A 221 0.48 1.29 -6.33
C THR A 221 1.78 1.74 -5.67
N SER A 222 2.85 0.93 -5.72
CA SER A 222 4.17 1.35 -5.23
C SER A 222 4.73 2.56 -5.99
N SER A 223 4.46 2.64 -7.30
CA SER A 223 4.91 3.74 -8.15
C SER A 223 4.04 4.99 -8.03
N ILE A 224 2.71 4.82 -7.96
CA ILE A 224 1.73 5.91 -7.93
C ILE A 224 1.58 6.48 -6.52
N LYS A 225 1.73 5.64 -5.48
CA LYS A 225 1.41 5.91 -4.08
C LYS A 225 0.03 6.56 -3.91
N PRO A 226 -1.04 5.87 -4.36
CA PRO A 226 -2.38 6.44 -4.34
C PRO A 226 -2.89 6.64 -2.92
N ARG A 227 -3.63 7.73 -2.70
CA ARG A 227 -4.39 7.97 -1.46
C ARG A 227 -5.55 6.99 -1.32
N MET A 228 -6.05 6.49 -2.44
CA MET A 228 -7.15 5.54 -2.48
C MET A 228 -7.08 4.63 -3.71
N VAL A 229 -7.38 3.35 -3.50
CA VAL A 229 -7.59 2.35 -4.53
C VAL A 229 -9.06 1.94 -4.53
N ILE A 230 -9.67 1.97 -5.71
CA ILE A 230 -11.10 1.69 -5.91
C ILE A 230 -11.27 0.43 -6.74
N PHE A 231 -12.11 -0.49 -6.27
CA PHE A 231 -12.47 -1.73 -6.97
C PHE A 231 -13.97 -1.71 -7.33
N ASP A 232 -14.28 -1.56 -8.62
CA ASP A 232 -15.65 -1.44 -9.12
C ASP A 232 -15.99 -2.41 -10.27
N PRO A 233 -16.90 -3.37 -10.09
CA PRO A 233 -17.41 -3.93 -8.84
C PRO A 233 -16.61 -5.17 -8.41
N LEU A 234 -16.62 -5.50 -7.13
CA LEU A 234 -15.84 -6.61 -6.56
C LEU A 234 -16.20 -7.97 -7.17
N TYR A 235 -17.48 -8.21 -7.45
CA TYR A 235 -17.95 -9.52 -7.91
C TYR A 235 -17.39 -9.93 -9.28
N LEU A 236 -16.81 -9.00 -10.05
CA LEU A 236 -16.17 -9.28 -11.33
C LEU A 236 -14.65 -9.46 -11.21
N MET A 237 -14.11 -9.50 -10.00
CA MET A 237 -12.66 -9.53 -9.75
C MET A 237 -12.23 -10.78 -9.01
N PHE A 238 -13.09 -11.76 -8.79
CA PHE A 238 -12.70 -13.04 -8.23
C PHE A 238 -13.71 -14.13 -8.61
N ASP A 239 -13.24 -15.37 -8.51
CA ASP A 239 -14.07 -16.54 -8.71
C ASP A 239 -14.73 -16.90 -7.37
N GLY A 240 -16.03 -16.59 -7.22
CA GLY A 240 -16.79 -16.90 -6.01
C GLY A 240 -18.08 -16.10 -5.88
N ASP A 241 -18.82 -16.33 -4.79
CA ASP A 241 -20.04 -15.59 -4.49
C ASP A 241 -19.78 -14.51 -3.44
N VAL A 242 -19.96 -13.23 -3.81
CA VAL A 242 -19.79 -12.11 -2.86
C VAL A 242 -20.78 -12.17 -1.69
N ASN A 243 -21.89 -12.90 -1.82
CA ASN A 243 -22.84 -13.08 -0.73
C ASN A 243 -22.40 -14.18 0.25
N GLN A 244 -21.38 -14.97 -0.08
CA GLN A 244 -20.84 -16.02 0.78
C GLN A 244 -19.59 -15.52 1.49
N SER A 245 -19.66 -15.44 2.82
CA SER A 245 -18.53 -15.00 3.64
C SER A 245 -17.26 -15.84 3.45
N LYS A 246 -17.40 -17.13 3.11
CA LYS A 246 -16.25 -18.03 2.88
C LYS A 246 -15.37 -17.58 1.71
N ASP A 247 -15.99 -17.13 0.63
CA ASP A 247 -15.28 -16.69 -0.58
C ASP A 247 -14.79 -15.25 -0.43
N LEU A 248 -15.56 -14.42 0.29
CA LEU A 248 -15.26 -13.01 0.47
C LEU A 248 -14.16 -12.74 1.51
N ASN A 249 -14.10 -13.49 2.61
CA ASN A 249 -13.16 -13.27 3.70
C ASN A 249 -11.67 -13.26 3.27
N PRO A 250 -11.20 -14.21 2.44
CA PRO A 250 -9.82 -14.17 1.94
C PRO A 250 -9.48 -12.87 1.21
N ILE A 251 -10.42 -12.36 0.40
CA ILE A 251 -10.25 -11.13 -0.38
C ILE A 251 -10.24 -9.92 0.54
N LEU A 252 -11.15 -9.85 1.51
CA LEU A 252 -11.17 -8.76 2.48
C LEU A 252 -9.87 -8.73 3.30
N ASN A 253 -9.38 -9.89 3.76
CA ASN A 253 -8.10 -9.97 4.48
C ASN A 253 -6.93 -9.53 3.60
N TRP A 254 -6.93 -9.95 2.33
CA TRP A 254 -5.94 -9.49 1.36
C TRP A 254 -6.00 -7.96 1.20
N LEU A 255 -7.19 -7.37 1.02
CA LEU A 255 -7.36 -5.93 0.92
C LEU A 255 -6.88 -5.20 2.18
N LEU A 256 -7.21 -5.69 3.37
CA LEU A 256 -6.71 -5.11 4.63
C LEU A 256 -5.19 -5.11 4.70
N SER A 257 -4.56 -6.22 4.32
CA SER A 257 -3.10 -6.28 4.27
C SER A 257 -2.49 -5.36 3.22
N TYR A 258 -3.12 -5.27 2.07
CA TYR A 258 -2.71 -4.41 0.97
C TYR A 258 -2.81 -2.93 1.35
N LYS A 259 -3.87 -2.57 2.07
CA LYS A 259 -4.09 -1.23 2.64
C LYS A 259 -2.92 -0.82 3.52
N GLU A 260 -2.53 -1.70 4.44
CA GLU A 260 -1.45 -1.46 5.41
C GLU A 260 -0.10 -1.37 4.72
N LYS A 261 0.17 -2.28 3.77
CA LYS A 261 1.41 -2.30 2.98
C LYS A 261 1.65 -1.00 2.20
N HIS A 262 0.60 -0.45 1.58
CA HIS A 262 0.70 0.70 0.67
C HIS A 262 0.27 2.03 1.27
N ASP A 263 -0.12 2.03 2.54
CA ASP A 263 -0.56 3.22 3.27
C ASP A 263 -1.68 4.01 2.57
N CYS A 264 -2.65 3.29 1.98
CA CYS A 264 -3.71 3.87 1.15
C CYS A 264 -5.10 3.55 1.69
N SER A 265 -6.13 4.20 1.17
CA SER A 265 -7.53 3.82 1.43
C SER A 265 -8.04 2.81 0.40
N ILE A 266 -9.00 1.97 0.77
CA ILE A 266 -9.61 1.00 -0.15
C ILE A 266 -11.12 1.20 -0.21
N VAL A 267 -11.65 1.33 -1.42
CA VAL A 267 -13.09 1.38 -1.67
C VAL A 267 -13.48 0.20 -2.53
N VAL A 268 -14.50 -0.52 -2.10
CA VAL A 268 -15.01 -1.68 -2.82
C VAL A 268 -16.48 -1.48 -3.16
N ILE A 269 -16.86 -1.64 -4.42
CA ILE A 269 -18.27 -1.56 -4.83
C ILE A 269 -18.87 -2.96 -4.86
N HIS A 270 -19.97 -3.13 -4.14
CA HIS A 270 -20.72 -4.38 -4.09
C HIS A 270 -22.16 -4.19 -4.58
N HIS A 271 -22.65 -5.14 -5.35
CA HIS A 271 -24.04 -5.16 -5.81
C HIS A 271 -24.84 -6.13 -4.95
N TRP A 272 -25.78 -5.60 -4.18
CA TRP A 272 -26.69 -6.44 -3.41
C TRP A 272 -27.90 -6.79 -4.25
N LYS A 273 -28.31 -8.07 -4.25
CA LYS A 273 -29.62 -8.50 -4.75
C LYS A 273 -30.52 -8.76 -3.55
N LYS A 274 -31.71 -8.14 -3.52
CA LYS A 274 -32.68 -8.40 -2.45
C LYS A 274 -33.04 -9.90 -2.48
N GLY A 275 -32.66 -10.63 -1.45
CA GLY A 275 -33.07 -12.02 -1.28
C GLY A 275 -34.59 -12.05 -1.15
N THR A 276 -35.25 -12.82 -2.00
CA THR A 276 -36.62 -13.28 -1.76
C THR A 276 -36.60 -14.20 -0.55
N GLN A 277 -36.61 -13.62 0.67
CA GLN A 277 -37.09 -14.35 1.84
C GLN A 277 -38.57 -14.62 1.60
N LYS A 278 -38.90 -15.83 1.13
CA LYS A 278 -40.22 -16.40 1.37
C LYS A 278 -40.29 -16.68 2.87
N SER A 279 -41.10 -15.87 3.56
CA SER A 279 -41.66 -16.17 4.88
C SER A 279 -42.38 -17.51 4.86
#